data_AF-A0A453EKM0-F1
#
_entry.id   AF-A0A453EKM0-F1
#
_cell.length_a   1.000
_cell.length_b   1.000
_cell.length_c   1.000
_cell.angle_alpha   90.00
_cell.angle_beta   90.00
_cell.angle_gamma   90.00
#
_symmetry.space_group_name_H-M   'P 1'
#
loop_
_entity.id
_entity.type
_entity.pdbx_description
1 polymer ?
#
loop_
_entity_poly.entity_id
_entity_poly.type
_entity_poly.pdbx_seq_one_letter_code
_entity_poly.pdbx_strand_id
1 'polypeptide(L)'
;YLFLLQCIPCFARPNLLRKLKVAMDKGTGTTAYLCTKEGFSFKTTILNEKDRTYFGCSNWGAFAKAYKFEEGMAIHFDFSKYSDSHPDILVDLENIPILPPSYFLAPKTTQEIVDSTYYTADSVLTWEEKNYLVSFVDGIECFTNTHNDGKNYASYVPLVHALNKTNIQNKCLKLPRCVVPEIMDGNGEMTLIYDDKTNFKDTYSTAALPDGRLLVNGWRRILKECNLEIGARLISVLHHGSAGIFLYLTSIPKRED
;
A
#
# COMPACT_ATOMS: atom_id res chain seq x y z
N TYR A 1 -18.84 -4.34 -15.88
CA TYR A 1 -20.04 -4.33 -15.01
C TYR A 1 -19.66 -4.52 -13.53
N LEU A 2 -18.66 -3.77 -13.02
CA LEU A 2 -18.06 -4.00 -11.69
C LEU A 2 -18.58 -3.07 -10.57
N PHE A 3 -19.48 -2.13 -10.88
CA PHE A 3 -19.98 -1.12 -9.94
C PHE A 3 -21.30 -1.47 -9.22
N LEU A 4 -21.90 -2.65 -9.48
CA LEU A 4 -23.24 -3.01 -8.98
C LEU A 4 -23.33 -4.23 -8.05
N LEU A 5 -22.22 -4.88 -7.69
CA LEU A 5 -22.24 -5.98 -6.72
C LEU A 5 -22.34 -5.43 -5.29
N GLN A 6 -23.47 -4.81 -4.94
CA GLN A 6 -23.81 -4.56 -3.53
C GLN A 6 -24.12 -5.87 -2.79
N CYS A 7 -24.52 -6.91 -3.52
CA CYS A 7 -24.93 -8.20 -2.99
C CYS A 7 -24.38 -9.38 -3.82
N ILE A 8 -23.81 -10.39 -3.16
CA ILE A 8 -23.40 -11.67 -3.77
C ILE A 8 -24.44 -12.74 -3.44
N PRO A 9 -25.07 -13.41 -4.41
CA PRO A 9 -26.04 -14.47 -4.12
C PRO A 9 -25.37 -15.69 -3.47
N CYS A 10 -26.03 -16.26 -2.45
CA CYS A 10 -25.60 -17.50 -1.79
C CYS A 10 -26.36 -18.70 -2.35
N PHE A 11 -25.68 -19.53 -3.14
CA PHE A 11 -26.27 -20.77 -3.66
C PHE A 11 -26.27 -21.92 -2.63
N ALA A 12 -25.43 -21.83 -1.60
CA ALA A 12 -25.36 -22.79 -0.49
C ALA A 12 -26.22 -22.36 0.71
N ARG A 13 -27.40 -21.77 0.44
CA ARG A 13 -28.34 -21.18 1.41
C ARG A 13 -28.61 -22.05 2.65
N PRO A 14 -28.94 -23.36 2.54
CA PRO A 14 -29.24 -24.17 3.72
C PRO A 14 -28.06 -24.28 4.69
N ASN A 15 -26.83 -24.34 4.18
CA ASN A 15 -25.63 -24.44 5.01
C ASN A 15 -25.35 -23.13 5.73
N LEU A 16 -25.44 -22.01 5.02
CA LEU A 16 -25.24 -20.67 5.57
C LEU A 16 -26.25 -20.36 6.68
N LEU A 17 -27.55 -20.54 6.42
CA LEU A 17 -28.61 -20.20 7.38
C LEU A 17 -28.56 -21.08 8.63
N ARG A 18 -28.20 -22.37 8.47
CA ARG A 18 -27.96 -23.28 9.59
C ARG A 18 -26.80 -22.78 10.46
N LYS A 19 -25.66 -22.42 9.88
CA LYS A 19 -24.49 -21.88 10.61
C LYS A 19 -24.88 -20.63 11.40
N LEU A 20 -25.63 -19.72 10.77
CA LEU A 20 -26.04 -18.45 11.38
C LEU A 20 -27.26 -18.56 12.30
N LYS A 21 -27.86 -19.76 12.44
CA LYS A 21 -29.08 -20.02 13.22
C LYS A 21 -30.26 -19.13 12.80
N VAL A 22 -30.40 -18.92 11.50
CA VAL A 22 -31.48 -18.13 10.89
C VAL A 22 -32.52 -19.08 10.28
N ALA A 23 -33.80 -18.83 10.55
CA ALA A 23 -34.91 -19.60 9.96
C ALA A 23 -35.03 -19.33 8.46
N MET A 24 -35.25 -20.37 7.66
CA MET A 24 -35.27 -20.25 6.19
C MET A 24 -36.45 -19.41 5.67
N ASP A 25 -37.63 -19.61 6.23
CA ASP A 25 -38.91 -19.08 5.76
C ASP A 25 -39.18 -17.62 6.16
N LYS A 26 -38.36 -17.06 7.05
CA LYS A 26 -38.53 -15.69 7.54
C LYS A 26 -37.61 -14.73 6.79
N GLY A 27 -38.19 -13.67 6.22
CA GLY A 27 -37.42 -12.53 5.74
C GLY A 27 -36.66 -11.87 6.89
N THR A 28 -35.33 -11.90 6.86
CA THR A 28 -34.47 -11.41 7.96
C THR A 28 -33.14 -10.88 7.44
N GLY A 29 -32.61 -9.86 8.11
CA GLY A 29 -31.22 -9.44 7.98
C GLY A 29 -30.43 -9.86 9.23
N THR A 30 -29.23 -10.42 9.04
CA THR A 30 -28.25 -10.62 10.11
C THR A 30 -26.88 -10.14 9.66
N THR A 31 -25.90 -10.12 10.55
CA THR A 31 -24.50 -9.78 10.23
C THR A 31 -23.58 -10.92 10.59
N ALA A 32 -22.55 -11.13 9.76
CA ALA A 32 -21.46 -12.06 10.00
C ALA A 32 -20.13 -11.38 9.65
N TYR A 33 -19.01 -12.01 10.00
CA TYR A 33 -17.70 -11.61 9.53
C TYR A 33 -17.17 -12.62 8.51
N LEU A 34 -16.63 -12.10 7.42
CA LEU A 34 -15.86 -12.85 6.45
C LEU A 34 -14.39 -12.72 6.82
N CYS A 35 -13.78 -13.82 7.23
CA CYS A 35 -12.42 -13.83 7.73
C CYS A 35 -11.51 -14.51 6.69
N THR A 36 -10.31 -13.97 6.49
CA THR A 36 -9.30 -14.52 5.58
C THR A 36 -8.18 -15.17 6.38
N LYS A 37 -7.34 -15.99 5.74
CA LYS A 37 -6.24 -16.69 6.43
C LYS A 37 -5.19 -15.72 6.97
N GLU A 38 -5.06 -14.58 6.31
CA GLU A 38 -4.17 -13.46 6.63
C GLU A 38 -4.70 -12.58 7.77
N GLY A 39 -5.86 -12.91 8.34
CA GLY A 39 -6.44 -12.22 9.49
C GLY A 39 -7.33 -11.02 9.16
N PHE A 40 -7.60 -10.75 7.87
CA PHE A 40 -8.53 -9.69 7.48
C PHE A 40 -9.96 -10.13 7.79
N SER A 41 -10.73 -9.24 8.40
CA SER A 41 -12.12 -9.47 8.78
C SER A 41 -13.03 -8.41 8.15
N PHE A 42 -14.00 -8.85 7.35
CA PHE A 42 -14.95 -7.97 6.67
C PHE A 42 -16.35 -8.22 7.21
N LYS A 43 -16.95 -7.18 7.80
CA LYS A 43 -18.34 -7.27 8.23
C LYS A 43 -19.26 -7.35 7.01
N THR A 44 -20.05 -8.39 6.92
CA THR A 44 -21.05 -8.59 5.88
C THR A 44 -22.45 -8.66 6.50
N THR A 45 -23.42 -8.08 5.80
CA THR A 45 -24.84 -8.31 6.05
C THR A 45 -25.28 -9.53 5.27
N ILE A 46 -26.06 -10.39 5.90
CA ILE A 46 -26.72 -11.53 5.25
C ILE A 46 -28.21 -11.18 5.17
N LEU A 47 -28.71 -11.05 3.95
CA LEU A 47 -30.11 -10.78 3.67
C LEU A 47 -30.76 -12.10 3.27
N ASN A 48 -31.67 -12.63 4.09
CA ASN A 48 -32.48 -13.79 3.79
C ASN A 48 -33.88 -13.34 3.36
N GLU A 49 -34.31 -13.82 2.21
CA GLU A 49 -35.65 -13.71 1.65
C GLU A 49 -36.26 -15.12 1.55
N LYS A 50 -37.55 -15.20 1.16
CA LYS A 50 -38.30 -16.46 1.10
C LYS A 50 -37.56 -17.58 0.35
N ASP A 51 -36.95 -17.24 -0.79
CA ASP A 51 -36.34 -18.22 -1.70
C ASP A 51 -34.85 -17.96 -1.98
N ARG A 52 -34.27 -16.90 -1.41
CA ARG A 52 -32.94 -16.39 -1.77
C ARG A 52 -32.21 -15.85 -0.56
N THR A 53 -30.89 -15.94 -0.59
CA THR A 53 -30.03 -15.37 0.44
C THR A 53 -28.86 -14.68 -0.24
N TYR A 54 -28.46 -13.52 0.27
CA TYR A 54 -27.39 -12.71 -0.31
C TYR A 54 -26.42 -12.22 0.76
N PHE A 55 -25.15 -12.13 0.39
CA PHE A 55 -24.12 -11.42 1.15
C PHE A 55 -24.05 -9.97 0.67
N GLY A 56 -24.53 -9.05 1.48
CA GLY A 56 -24.36 -7.61 1.28
C GLY A 56 -23.13 -7.08 2.03
N CYS A 57 -22.36 -6.20 1.41
CA CYS A 57 -21.28 -5.48 2.10
C CYS A 57 -20.99 -4.16 1.37
N SER A 58 -20.90 -3.05 2.10
CA SER A 58 -20.46 -1.76 1.54
C SER A 58 -19.00 -1.80 1.09
N ASN A 59 -18.21 -2.70 1.66
CA ASN A 59 -16.76 -2.76 1.47
C ASN A 59 -16.33 -3.84 0.47
N TRP A 60 -17.26 -4.39 -0.33
CA TRP A 60 -16.91 -5.35 -1.40
C TRP A 60 -15.87 -4.78 -2.37
N GLY A 61 -15.93 -3.48 -2.68
CA GLY A 61 -14.93 -2.83 -3.51
C GLY A 61 -13.54 -2.82 -2.87
N ALA A 62 -13.45 -2.59 -1.55
CA ALA A 62 -12.19 -2.66 -0.81
C ALA A 62 -11.64 -4.08 -0.77
N PHE A 63 -12.49 -5.08 -0.52
CA PHE A 63 -12.12 -6.49 -0.56
C PHE A 63 -11.61 -6.90 -1.95
N ALA A 64 -12.33 -6.54 -3.01
CA ALA A 64 -11.91 -6.81 -4.39
C ALA A 64 -10.60 -6.11 -4.75
N LYS A 65 -10.40 -4.86 -4.31
CA LYS A 65 -9.14 -4.13 -4.51
C LYS A 65 -7.99 -4.78 -3.74
N ALA A 66 -8.22 -5.20 -2.50
CA ALA A 66 -7.20 -5.82 -1.64
C ALA A 66 -6.66 -7.12 -2.23
N TYR A 67 -7.51 -7.92 -2.87
CA TYR A 67 -7.15 -9.22 -3.46
C TYR A 67 -7.00 -9.20 -4.98
N LYS A 68 -7.11 -8.01 -5.58
CA LYS A 68 -7.03 -7.78 -7.03
C LYS A 68 -7.95 -8.73 -7.82
N PHE A 69 -9.22 -8.83 -7.40
CA PHE A 69 -10.18 -9.69 -8.10
C PHE A 69 -10.50 -9.17 -9.49
N GLU A 70 -10.57 -10.09 -10.43
CA GLU A 70 -10.97 -9.85 -11.81
C GLU A 70 -12.31 -10.54 -12.10
N GLU A 71 -12.99 -10.08 -13.14
CA GLU A 71 -14.25 -10.69 -13.56
C GLU A 71 -14.04 -12.16 -13.95
N GLY A 72 -14.88 -13.05 -13.42
CA GLY A 72 -14.77 -14.50 -13.63
C GLY A 72 -13.96 -15.25 -12.55
N MET A 73 -13.28 -14.55 -11.63
CA MET A 73 -12.67 -15.20 -10.48
C MET A 73 -13.72 -15.80 -9.53
N ALA A 74 -13.47 -17.02 -9.06
CA ALA A 74 -14.30 -17.69 -8.07
C ALA A 74 -13.83 -17.35 -6.65
N ILE A 75 -14.78 -17.14 -5.73
CA ILE A 75 -14.52 -16.93 -4.31
C ILE A 75 -15.19 -18.06 -3.53
N HIS A 76 -14.43 -18.76 -2.68
CA HIS A 76 -14.93 -19.87 -1.90
C HIS A 76 -15.19 -19.44 -0.46
N PHE A 77 -16.42 -19.64 0.01
CA PHE A 77 -16.81 -19.40 1.40
C PHE A 77 -16.93 -20.75 2.11
N ASP A 78 -16.10 -20.95 3.14
CA ASP A 78 -16.11 -22.16 3.95
C ASP A 78 -16.94 -21.94 5.22
N PHE A 79 -18.07 -22.64 5.28
CA PHE A 79 -18.99 -22.62 6.41
C PHE A 79 -18.66 -23.67 7.48
N SER A 80 -17.81 -24.63 7.16
CA SER A 80 -17.46 -25.76 8.04
C SER A 80 -16.41 -25.38 9.08
N LYS A 81 -15.60 -24.36 8.80
CA LYS A 81 -14.59 -23.87 9.73
C LYS A 81 -15.25 -23.06 10.85
N TYR A 82 -14.75 -23.28 12.07
CA TYR A 82 -15.26 -22.77 13.36
C TYR A 82 -16.57 -23.43 13.85
N SER A 83 -16.70 -23.61 15.17
CA SER A 83 -17.87 -24.22 15.81
C SER A 83 -19.16 -23.42 15.53
N ASP A 84 -20.33 -24.05 15.67
CA ASP A 84 -21.66 -23.42 15.56
C ASP A 84 -21.90 -22.25 16.55
N SER A 85 -20.95 -22.00 17.46
CA SER A 85 -20.94 -20.85 18.36
C SER A 85 -20.21 -19.63 17.79
N HIS A 86 -19.46 -19.76 16.68
CA HIS A 86 -18.76 -18.66 16.01
C HIS A 86 -19.46 -18.34 14.67
N PRO A 87 -20.01 -17.13 14.50
CA PRO A 87 -20.74 -16.74 13.29
C PRO A 87 -19.81 -16.43 12.10
N ASP A 88 -18.51 -16.44 12.31
CA ASP A 88 -17.51 -16.07 11.30
C ASP A 88 -17.41 -17.14 10.21
N ILE A 89 -17.24 -16.66 8.98
CA ILE A 89 -17.16 -17.47 7.76
C ILE A 89 -15.76 -17.29 7.20
N LEU A 90 -15.03 -18.38 7.00
CA LEU A 90 -13.75 -18.29 6.34
C LEU A 90 -13.97 -18.05 4.85
N VAL A 91 -13.26 -17.09 4.28
CA VAL A 91 -13.09 -16.97 2.83
C VAL A 91 -11.78 -17.64 2.46
N ASP A 92 -11.87 -18.74 1.73
CA ASP A 92 -10.72 -19.46 1.21
C ASP A 92 -10.33 -18.86 -0.14
N LEU A 93 -9.21 -18.15 -0.15
CA LEU A 93 -8.66 -17.49 -1.32
C LEU A 93 -7.32 -18.13 -1.65
N GLU A 94 -7.11 -18.41 -2.93
CA GLU A 94 -5.78 -18.79 -3.44
C GLU A 94 -4.88 -17.56 -3.58
N ASN A 95 -5.48 -16.37 -3.77
CA ASN A 95 -4.76 -15.12 -3.92
C ASN A 95 -4.32 -14.56 -2.56
N ILE A 96 -3.06 -14.16 -2.46
CA ILE A 96 -2.52 -13.37 -1.35
C ILE A 96 -2.98 -11.92 -1.52
N PRO A 97 -3.38 -11.20 -0.45
CA PRO A 97 -3.72 -9.79 -0.58
C PRO A 97 -2.52 -8.98 -1.07
N ILE A 98 -2.81 -7.92 -1.81
CA ILE A 98 -1.84 -6.97 -2.33
C ILE A 98 -1.89 -5.63 -1.60
N LEU A 99 -2.90 -5.36 -0.77
CA LEU A 99 -3.02 -4.13 0.01
C LEU A 99 -3.39 -4.45 1.46
N PRO A 100 -2.75 -3.79 2.45
CA PRO A 100 -3.05 -3.98 3.86
C PRO A 100 -4.34 -3.26 4.28
N PRO A 101 -4.90 -3.57 5.47
CA PRO A 101 -6.04 -2.83 6.02
C PRO A 101 -5.74 -1.33 6.21
N SER A 102 -4.51 -0.98 6.60
CA SER A 102 -4.07 0.41 6.81
C SER A 102 -4.27 1.28 5.57
N TYR A 103 -4.12 0.72 4.37
CA TYR A 103 -4.40 1.42 3.11
C TYR A 103 -5.84 1.94 3.04
N PHE A 104 -6.81 1.12 3.42
CA PHE A 104 -8.23 1.49 3.31
C PHE A 104 -8.69 2.43 4.44
N LEU A 105 -7.92 2.50 5.52
CA LEU A 105 -8.14 3.44 6.62
C LEU A 105 -7.48 4.80 6.38
N ALA A 106 -6.49 4.84 5.49
CA ALA A 106 -5.78 6.07 5.15
C ALA A 106 -6.69 7.05 4.38
N PRO A 107 -6.42 8.37 4.45
CA PRO A 107 -7.06 9.37 3.62
C PRO A 107 -6.96 9.05 2.13
N LYS A 108 -7.93 9.53 1.33
CA LYS A 108 -7.93 9.31 -0.13
C LYS A 108 -6.66 9.83 -0.81
N THR A 109 -6.13 10.96 -0.35
CA THR A 109 -4.87 11.53 -0.83
C THR A 109 -3.69 10.59 -0.60
N THR A 110 -3.60 9.97 0.58
CA THR A 110 -2.60 8.94 0.89
C THR A 110 -2.77 7.72 -0.01
N GLN A 111 -4.01 7.26 -0.22
CA GLN A 111 -4.30 6.13 -1.12
C GLN A 111 -3.86 6.41 -2.57
N GLU A 112 -4.13 7.62 -3.08
CA GLU A 112 -3.73 8.06 -4.42
C GLU A 112 -2.20 8.10 -4.59
N ILE A 113 -1.48 8.57 -3.57
CA ILE A 113 -0.01 8.59 -3.57
C ILE A 113 0.56 7.16 -3.47
N VAL A 114 -0.04 6.29 -2.66
CA VAL A 114 0.37 4.88 -2.59
C VAL A 114 0.12 4.17 -3.93
N ASP A 115 -1.01 4.44 -4.59
CA ASP A 115 -1.35 3.88 -5.90
C ASP A 115 -0.38 4.36 -7.02
N SER A 116 0.25 5.53 -6.87
CA SER A 116 1.22 6.07 -7.82
C SER A 116 2.65 5.52 -7.65
N THR A 117 2.88 4.67 -6.64
CA THR A 117 4.22 4.17 -6.28
C THR A 117 4.93 3.49 -7.46
N TYR A 118 6.16 3.93 -7.71
CA TYR A 118 7.06 3.31 -8.67
C TYR A 118 7.98 2.29 -7.99
N TYR A 119 8.07 1.09 -8.55
CA TYR A 119 8.92 0.01 -8.07
C TYR A 119 10.07 -0.23 -9.05
N THR A 120 11.30 -0.33 -8.55
CA THR A 120 12.42 -0.90 -9.32
C THR A 120 12.31 -2.42 -9.41
N ALA A 121 13.18 -3.04 -10.21
CA ALA A 121 13.33 -4.49 -10.18
C ALA A 121 13.57 -5.00 -8.74
N ASP A 122 12.94 -6.13 -8.41
CA ASP A 122 13.07 -6.85 -7.14
C ASP A 122 12.70 -6.06 -5.87
N SER A 123 11.94 -4.96 -6.01
CA SER A 123 11.52 -4.13 -4.87
C SER A 123 10.03 -4.20 -4.55
N VAL A 124 9.28 -5.08 -5.21
CA VAL A 124 7.84 -5.25 -4.98
C VAL A 124 7.58 -5.68 -3.54
N LEU A 125 6.67 -4.96 -2.88
CA LEU A 125 6.31 -5.17 -1.48
C LEU A 125 5.18 -6.20 -1.35
N THR A 126 5.27 -7.03 -0.32
CA THR A 126 4.11 -7.80 0.18
C THR A 126 3.06 -6.85 0.76
N TRP A 127 1.84 -7.34 1.00
CA TRP A 127 0.84 -6.52 1.68
C TRP A 127 1.26 -6.10 3.08
N GLU A 128 1.99 -6.95 3.81
CA GLU A 128 2.52 -6.63 5.14
C GLU A 128 3.52 -5.48 5.04
N GLU A 129 4.46 -5.57 4.09
CA GLU A 129 5.48 -4.55 3.85
C GLU A 129 4.88 -3.22 3.37
N LYS A 130 3.73 -3.26 2.68
CA LYS A 130 3.00 -2.05 2.31
C LYS A 130 2.43 -1.28 3.50
N ASN A 131 2.33 -1.87 4.71
CA ASN A 131 2.01 -1.07 5.90
C ASN A 131 3.06 0.02 6.13
N TYR A 132 4.34 -0.27 5.90
CA TYR A 132 5.42 0.73 6.01
C TYR A 132 5.27 1.82 4.95
N LEU A 133 4.91 1.45 3.71
CA LEU A 133 4.65 2.42 2.65
C LEU A 133 3.48 3.33 2.97
N VAL A 134 2.35 2.78 3.39
CA VAL A 134 1.17 3.56 3.77
C VAL A 134 1.52 4.50 4.93
N SER A 135 2.14 3.98 6.00
CA SER A 135 2.52 4.78 7.16
C SER A 135 3.51 5.89 6.82
N PHE A 136 4.49 5.63 5.96
CA PHE A 136 5.47 6.62 5.55
C PHE A 136 4.84 7.73 4.71
N VAL A 137 3.99 7.36 3.74
CA VAL A 137 3.29 8.33 2.88
C VAL A 137 2.31 9.17 3.70
N ASP A 138 1.55 8.56 4.60
CA ASP A 138 0.61 9.27 5.47
C ASP A 138 1.32 10.27 6.40
N GLY A 139 2.56 9.94 6.81
CA GLY A 139 3.40 10.79 7.65
C GLY A 139 4.08 11.95 6.93
N ILE A 140 4.01 12.05 5.60
CA ILE A 140 4.73 13.09 4.83
C ILE A 140 4.38 14.50 5.31
N GLU A 141 3.11 14.78 5.57
CA GLU A 141 2.69 16.11 6.01
C GLU A 141 3.35 16.48 7.35
N CYS A 142 3.44 15.52 8.29
CA CYS A 142 4.16 15.70 9.54
C CYS A 142 5.64 15.99 9.30
N PHE A 143 6.31 15.22 8.43
CA PHE A 143 7.72 15.45 8.12
C PHE A 143 7.95 16.84 7.53
N THR A 144 7.06 17.29 6.63
CA THR A 144 7.16 18.61 5.99
C THR A 144 6.94 19.77 6.96
N ASN A 145 6.13 19.55 7.99
CA ASN A 145 5.92 20.54 9.03
C ASN A 145 7.11 20.59 10.00
N THR A 146 7.68 19.43 10.36
CA THR A 146 8.88 19.34 11.21
C THR A 146 10.07 20.07 10.60
N HIS A 147 10.25 19.93 9.27
CA HIS A 147 11.40 20.49 8.56
C HIS A 147 11.13 21.86 7.90
N ASN A 148 9.91 22.41 8.04
CA ASN A 148 9.50 23.70 7.48
C ASN A 148 9.73 23.81 5.97
N ASP A 149 9.48 22.73 5.23
CA ASP A 149 9.74 22.58 3.79
C ASP A 149 8.80 23.45 2.93
N GLY A 150 7.66 23.82 3.52
CA GLY A 150 6.63 24.62 2.90
C GLY A 150 5.72 23.81 1.97
N LYS A 151 4.98 24.52 1.12
CA LYS A 151 3.98 23.88 0.26
C LYS A 151 4.65 23.16 -0.91
N ASN A 152 4.34 21.88 -1.08
CA ASN A 152 4.79 21.11 -2.24
C ASN A 152 4.15 21.62 -3.54
N TYR A 153 4.93 21.68 -4.61
CA TYR A 153 4.51 22.16 -5.93
C TYR A 153 4.20 21.05 -6.94
N ALA A 154 4.40 19.79 -6.58
CA ALA A 154 4.17 18.63 -7.45
C ALA A 154 3.43 17.50 -6.75
N SER A 155 2.85 16.56 -7.49
CA SER A 155 2.31 15.33 -6.91
C SER A 155 3.44 14.43 -6.42
N TYR A 156 3.23 13.73 -5.31
CA TYR A 156 4.17 12.73 -4.85
C TYR A 156 4.07 11.45 -5.67
N VAL A 157 5.24 10.91 -6.00
CA VAL A 157 5.39 9.59 -6.60
C VAL A 157 6.43 8.84 -5.76
N PRO A 158 6.02 7.98 -4.81
CA PRO A 158 6.96 7.21 -4.01
C PRO A 158 7.77 6.28 -4.90
N LEU A 159 9.06 6.17 -4.60
CA LEU A 159 9.96 5.19 -5.20
C LEU A 159 10.28 4.13 -4.15
N VAL A 160 9.92 2.89 -4.44
CA VAL A 160 10.40 1.73 -3.67
C VAL A 160 11.52 1.07 -4.46
N HIS A 161 12.72 1.04 -3.89
CA HIS A 161 13.89 0.55 -4.59
C HIS A 161 14.73 -0.42 -3.75
N ALA A 162 15.28 -1.44 -4.41
CA ALA A 162 16.26 -2.35 -3.81
C ALA A 162 17.67 -1.87 -4.16
N LEU A 163 18.52 -1.65 -3.16
CA LEU A 163 19.87 -1.15 -3.35
C LEU A 163 20.77 -2.22 -3.96
N ASN A 164 21.45 -1.89 -5.05
CA ASN A 164 22.36 -2.79 -5.76
C ASN A 164 23.82 -2.34 -5.63
N LYS A 165 24.74 -3.04 -6.32
CA LYS A 165 26.18 -2.71 -6.34
C LYS A 165 26.44 -1.27 -6.78
N THR A 166 25.68 -0.73 -7.73
CA THR A 166 25.83 0.67 -8.17
C THR A 166 25.48 1.64 -7.05
N ASN A 167 24.42 1.35 -6.29
CA ASN A 167 24.05 2.21 -5.17
C ASN A 167 25.09 2.14 -4.04
N ILE A 168 25.55 0.95 -3.67
CA ILE A 168 26.42 0.77 -2.50
C ILE A 168 27.90 0.99 -2.82
N GLN A 169 28.43 0.29 -3.83
CA GLN A 169 29.87 0.29 -4.15
C GLN A 169 30.26 1.53 -4.96
N ASN A 170 29.48 1.85 -6.01
CA ASN A 170 29.72 3.04 -6.83
C ASN A 170 29.18 4.31 -6.16
N LYS A 171 28.49 4.18 -5.02
CA LYS A 171 27.97 5.30 -4.22
C LYS A 171 27.10 6.22 -5.07
N CYS A 172 26.28 5.63 -5.93
CA CYS A 172 25.47 6.34 -6.91
C CYS A 172 23.99 6.00 -6.75
N LEU A 173 23.21 6.94 -6.22
CA LEU A 173 21.76 6.86 -6.21
C LEU A 173 21.20 7.73 -7.33
N LYS A 174 20.39 7.11 -8.20
CA LYS A 174 19.71 7.77 -9.31
C LYS A 174 18.21 7.56 -9.17
N LEU A 175 17.45 8.64 -9.12
CA LEU A 175 15.99 8.58 -9.12
C LEU A 175 15.49 8.50 -10.58
N PRO A 176 14.58 7.57 -10.90
CA PRO A 176 13.92 7.50 -12.21
C PRO A 176 13.22 8.81 -12.58
N ARG A 177 13.20 9.18 -13.87
CA ARG A 177 12.55 10.41 -14.33
C ARG A 177 11.08 10.51 -13.91
N CYS A 178 10.35 9.39 -13.87
CA CYS A 178 8.94 9.36 -13.49
C CYS A 178 8.66 9.77 -12.03
N VAL A 179 9.67 9.76 -11.16
CA VAL A 179 9.52 10.20 -9.75
C VAL A 179 10.11 11.59 -9.51
N VAL A 180 10.62 12.24 -10.55
CA VAL A 180 11.21 13.57 -10.50
C VAL A 180 10.22 14.57 -11.10
N PRO A 181 9.73 15.56 -10.34
CA PRO A 181 8.87 16.62 -10.86
C PRO A 181 9.49 17.34 -12.06
N GLU A 182 8.68 17.60 -13.09
CA GLU A 182 9.14 18.27 -14.32
C GLU A 182 9.59 19.72 -14.10
N ILE A 183 9.11 20.34 -13.02
CA ILE A 183 9.43 21.73 -12.64
C ILE A 183 10.82 21.88 -12.00
N MET A 184 11.54 20.78 -11.77
CA MET A 184 12.87 20.82 -11.16
C MET A 184 13.94 21.28 -12.14
N ASP A 185 14.85 22.10 -11.65
CA ASP A 185 16.00 22.57 -12.42
C ASP A 185 16.99 21.45 -12.78
N GLY A 186 17.88 21.74 -13.74
CA GLY A 186 18.94 20.85 -14.21
C GLY A 186 19.92 20.39 -13.11
N ASN A 187 20.05 21.20 -12.07
CA ASN A 187 20.91 21.04 -10.91
C ASN A 187 20.40 21.97 -9.80
N GLY A 188 20.78 21.68 -8.57
CA GLY A 188 20.43 22.54 -7.44
C GLY A 188 20.80 21.93 -6.10
N GLU A 189 20.37 22.61 -5.04
CA GLU A 189 20.49 22.11 -3.67
C GLU A 189 19.33 21.18 -3.32
N MET A 190 19.59 20.20 -2.48
CA MET A 190 18.58 19.30 -1.93
C MET A 190 18.97 18.91 -0.50
N THR A 191 17.97 18.81 0.37
CA THR A 191 18.12 18.25 1.70
C THR A 191 17.78 16.76 1.67
N LEU A 192 18.67 15.93 2.16
CA LEU A 192 18.43 14.49 2.33
C LEU A 192 17.96 14.25 3.75
N ILE A 193 16.81 13.60 3.92
CA ILE A 193 16.23 13.28 5.23
C ILE A 193 16.01 11.77 5.31
N TYR A 194 16.69 11.11 6.23
CA TYR A 194 16.57 9.66 6.45
C TYR A 194 15.96 9.37 7.83
N ASP A 195 14.85 8.61 7.83
CA ASP A 195 14.07 8.24 9.01
C ASP A 195 13.75 9.41 9.95
N ASP A 196 13.56 10.63 9.41
CA ASP A 196 13.31 11.87 10.16
C ASP A 196 14.39 12.24 11.20
N LYS A 197 15.55 11.57 11.15
CA LYS A 197 16.62 11.68 12.16
C LYS A 197 17.92 12.27 11.61
N THR A 198 18.26 11.86 10.40
CA THR A 198 19.46 12.31 9.72
C THR A 198 19.05 13.30 8.66
N ASN A 199 19.48 14.55 8.79
CA ASN A 199 19.33 15.53 7.73
C ASN A 199 20.66 16.19 7.37
N PHE A 200 20.89 16.40 6.08
CA PHE A 200 21.98 17.24 5.60
C PHE A 200 21.67 17.82 4.24
N LYS A 201 22.21 19.01 4.01
CA LYS A 201 22.17 19.68 2.71
C LYS A 201 23.24 19.12 1.78
N ASP A 202 22.85 18.88 0.54
CA ASP A 202 23.72 18.48 -0.54
C ASP A 202 23.16 19.01 -1.87
N THR A 203 23.61 18.44 -2.99
CA THR A 203 23.22 18.83 -4.34
C THR A 203 22.64 17.67 -5.13
N TYR A 204 21.93 17.99 -6.19
CA TYR A 204 21.47 17.04 -7.19
C TYR A 204 21.81 17.50 -8.61
N SER A 205 21.72 16.59 -9.56
CA SER A 205 21.92 16.90 -10.98
C SER A 205 21.05 16.00 -11.87
N THR A 206 20.31 16.61 -12.80
CA THR A 206 19.49 15.91 -13.82
C THR A 206 20.11 16.06 -15.22
N ALA A 207 20.76 17.19 -15.50
CA ALA A 207 21.29 17.55 -16.82
C ALA A 207 22.49 16.70 -17.31
N ALA A 208 23.12 15.92 -16.43
CA ALA A 208 24.31 15.14 -16.76
C ALA A 208 24.00 13.73 -17.30
N LEU A 209 22.73 13.33 -17.38
CA LEU A 209 22.34 11.95 -17.71
C LEU A 209 21.40 11.91 -18.92
N PRO A 210 21.75 11.17 -20.00
CA PRO A 210 20.90 11.04 -21.20
C PRO A 210 19.51 10.45 -20.94
N ASP A 211 19.33 9.79 -19.79
CA ASP A 211 18.10 9.11 -19.40
C ASP A 211 17.15 9.97 -18.54
N GLY A 212 17.51 11.23 -18.26
CA GLY A 212 16.71 12.17 -17.49
C GLY A 212 16.54 11.79 -16.01
N ARG A 213 17.39 10.92 -15.47
CA ARG A 213 17.39 10.57 -14.05
C ARG A 213 18.01 11.67 -13.20
N LEU A 214 17.55 11.79 -11.96
CA LEU A 214 18.15 12.68 -10.97
C LEU A 214 19.25 11.94 -10.21
N LEU A 215 20.48 12.44 -10.27
CA LEU A 215 21.60 11.97 -9.47
C LEU A 215 21.61 12.67 -8.11
N VAL A 216 21.66 11.89 -7.04
CA VAL A 216 21.77 12.36 -5.66
C VAL A 216 23.26 12.40 -5.27
N ASN A 217 23.88 13.59 -5.27
CA ASN A 217 25.33 13.71 -5.05
C ASN A 217 25.73 13.35 -3.61
N GLY A 218 24.84 13.62 -2.65
CA GLY A 218 25.05 13.35 -1.22
C GLY A 218 24.90 11.89 -0.76
N TRP A 219 24.61 10.97 -1.67
CA TRP A 219 24.29 9.58 -1.33
C TRP A 219 25.39 8.87 -0.52
N ARG A 220 26.67 9.18 -0.80
CA ARG A 220 27.82 8.63 -0.04
C ARG A 220 27.72 8.90 1.47
N ARG A 221 27.12 10.02 1.88
CA ARG A 221 27.03 10.41 3.29
C ARG A 221 25.91 9.62 3.99
N ILE A 222 24.75 9.42 3.32
CA ILE A 222 23.70 8.48 3.79
C ILE A 222 24.28 7.09 4.05
N LEU A 223 25.04 6.54 3.09
CA LEU A 223 25.62 5.20 3.23
C LEU A 223 26.51 5.04 4.47
N LYS A 224 27.22 6.10 4.88
CA LYS A 224 28.11 6.08 6.04
C LYS A 224 27.34 6.13 7.37
N GLU A 225 26.23 6.86 7.40
CA GLU A 225 25.47 7.10 8.63
C GLU A 225 24.41 6.02 8.86
N CYS A 226 23.83 5.48 7.80
CA CYS A 226 22.67 4.57 7.87
C CYS A 226 23.03 3.07 7.75
N ASN A 227 24.32 2.72 7.59
CA ASN A 227 24.81 1.33 7.46
C ASN A 227 24.01 0.48 6.45
N LEU A 228 23.73 1.04 5.28
CA LEU A 228 22.94 0.37 4.25
C LEU A 228 23.78 -0.65 3.46
N GLU A 229 23.16 -1.78 3.14
CA GLU A 229 23.79 -2.90 2.45
C GLU A 229 23.14 -3.18 1.09
N ILE A 230 23.80 -3.99 0.26
CA ILE A 230 23.21 -4.49 -0.98
C ILE A 230 21.99 -5.36 -0.61
N GLY A 231 20.88 -5.15 -1.32
CA GLY A 231 19.60 -5.81 -1.07
C GLY A 231 18.73 -5.08 -0.06
N ALA A 232 19.24 -4.09 0.67
CA ALA A 232 18.38 -3.24 1.50
C ALA A 232 17.36 -2.52 0.60
N ARG A 233 16.11 -2.42 1.08
CA ARG A 233 15.01 -1.80 0.34
C ARG A 233 14.62 -0.50 1.01
N LEU A 234 14.50 0.55 0.22
CA LEU A 234 14.12 1.87 0.69
C LEU A 234 12.83 2.33 0.04
N ILE A 235 12.11 3.18 0.75
CA ILE A 235 11.05 4.03 0.22
C ILE A 235 11.64 5.44 0.17
N SER A 236 11.47 6.12 -0.96
CA SER A 236 11.89 7.51 -1.10
C SER A 236 10.81 8.37 -1.73
N VAL A 237 10.61 9.57 -1.20
CA VAL A 237 9.65 10.55 -1.72
C VAL A 237 10.34 11.91 -1.88
N LEU A 238 10.20 12.49 -3.07
CA LEU A 238 10.76 13.78 -3.40
C LEU A 238 9.72 14.89 -3.18
N HIS A 239 10.06 15.85 -2.35
CA HIS A 239 9.27 17.05 -2.05
C HIS A 239 9.91 18.26 -2.71
N HIS A 240 9.14 18.97 -3.53
CA HIS A 240 9.55 20.21 -4.16
C HIS A 240 8.79 21.36 -3.52
N GLY A 241 9.29 21.84 -2.39
CA GLY A 241 8.65 22.81 -1.52
C GLY A 241 9.06 24.25 -1.80
N SER A 242 8.31 25.19 -1.23
CA SER A 242 8.66 26.62 -1.27
C SER A 242 9.97 26.95 -0.56
N ALA A 243 10.40 26.13 0.40
CA ALA A 243 11.67 26.31 1.11
C ALA A 243 12.86 25.58 0.46
N GLY A 244 12.60 24.75 -0.56
CA GLY A 244 13.63 23.99 -1.27
C GLY A 244 13.19 22.58 -1.65
N ILE A 245 14.17 21.76 -2.02
CA ILE A 245 13.96 20.37 -2.46
C ILE A 245 14.40 19.43 -1.35
N PHE A 246 13.57 18.44 -1.04
CA PHE A 246 13.81 17.49 0.03
C PHE A 246 13.56 16.07 -0.46
N LEU A 247 14.49 15.16 -0.18
CA LEU A 247 14.33 13.73 -0.44
C LEU A 247 14.20 13.00 0.89
N TYR A 248 12.98 12.59 1.18
CA TYR A 248 12.65 11.76 2.33
C TYR A 248 12.95 10.31 2.02
N LEU A 249 13.62 9.62 2.94
CA LEU A 249 14.08 8.24 2.82
C LEU A 249 13.71 7.46 4.08
N THR A 250 13.23 6.23 3.92
CA THR A 250 13.09 5.28 5.02
C THR A 250 13.41 3.86 4.57
N SER A 251 13.89 3.02 5.48
CA SER A 251 14.14 1.60 5.22
C SER A 251 12.91 0.74 5.43
N ILE A 252 12.74 -0.25 4.56
CA ILE A 252 11.80 -1.36 4.78
C ILE A 252 12.55 -2.47 5.52
N PRO A 253 11.99 -3.04 6.59
CA PRO A 253 12.61 -4.16 7.29
C PRO A 253 12.98 -5.31 6.35
N LYS A 254 14.08 -6.00 6.68
CA LYS A 254 14.46 -7.24 6.01
C LYS A 254 13.35 -8.27 6.24
N ARG A 255 13.04 -9.07 5.22
CA ARG A 255 12.18 -10.24 5.41
C ARG A 255 12.88 -11.15 6.41
N GLU A 256 12.15 -11.62 7.41
CA GLU A 256 12.65 -12.72 8.24
C GLU A 256 12.71 -13.96 7.33
N ASP A 257 13.89 -14.55 7.22
CA ASP A 257 14.12 -15.80 6.48
C ASP A 257 13.62 -17.02 7.28
#